data_AF-A0A535MIS0-F1
#
_entry.id   AF-A0A535MIS0-F1
#
_cell.length_a   1.000
_cell.length_b   1.000
_cell.length_c   1.000
_cell.angle_alpha   90.00
_cell.angle_beta   90.00
_cell.angle_gamma   90.00
#
_symmetry.space_group_name_H-M   'P 1'
#
loop_
_entity.id
_entity.type
_entity.pdbx_description
1 polymer ?
#
loop_
_entity_poly.entity_id
_entity_poly.type
_entity_poly.pdbx_seq_one_letter_code
_entity_poly.pdbx_strand_id
1 'polypeptide(L)'
;MTARDVTRKGVCVEAPGWRQVRRDPEVFSAAVDRPDLSSYIGVHMSTSYGSYGFRIDGAELESKDAVRDYELSVKLTLDRIQRSDTGSAVLGAIKRAGQPLLILPYTKEAEKVTGACNAYAAPGDTVKAGAKNQPILSGKKVLTENNLLKRLLKLPQEPLAGTGEGSDSFIRFSPGMWGFGGACYPGMPGASPSEILLHEMLHSYRQMRGDSYALPTMGGRLQYDNLEEFFAIVVTNIFVSDPTSPTPNRTLRADHWGFQPLAAAQTTSKGFLAQKGNQNLIGKIVADEAGLALDLKEIKATFNPVREYISPT
;
A
#
# COMPACT_ATOMS: atom_id res chain seq x y z
N MET A 1 45.63 -33.00 10.99
CA MET A 1 44.75 -31.84 10.73
C MET A 1 44.12 -32.03 9.37
N THR A 2 42.83 -32.40 9.33
CA THR A 2 42.04 -32.47 8.09
C THR A 2 40.73 -31.72 8.35
N ALA A 3 40.50 -30.67 7.58
CA ALA A 3 39.29 -29.87 7.63
C ALA A 3 38.15 -30.67 6.99
N ARG A 4 37.11 -30.97 7.78
CA ARG A 4 35.84 -31.52 7.31
C ARG A 4 34.90 -30.36 7.00
N ASP A 5 34.46 -30.31 5.75
CA ASP A 5 33.31 -29.54 5.29
C ASP A 5 32.05 -29.89 6.10
N VAL A 6 31.45 -28.87 6.71
CA VAL A 6 30.10 -28.95 7.29
C VAL A 6 29.19 -28.06 6.45
N THR A 7 28.63 -28.63 5.40
CA THR A 7 27.48 -28.04 4.70
C THR A 7 26.22 -28.29 5.53
N ARG A 8 25.84 -27.32 6.36
CA ARG A 8 24.51 -27.29 6.98
C ARG A 8 23.47 -26.98 5.90
N LYS A 9 22.77 -28.01 5.42
CA LYS A 9 21.46 -27.86 4.77
C LYS A 9 20.49 -27.28 5.81
N GLY A 10 20.21 -25.99 5.71
CA GLY A 10 19.10 -25.36 6.41
C GLY A 10 17.80 -25.91 5.84
N VAL A 11 17.14 -26.79 6.59
CA VAL A 11 15.76 -27.18 6.32
C VAL A 11 14.91 -25.96 6.67
N CYS A 12 14.33 -25.30 5.68
CA CYS A 12 13.22 -24.36 5.89
C CYS A 12 12.06 -25.19 6.45
N VAL A 13 11.83 -25.07 7.75
CA VAL A 13 10.64 -25.63 8.39
C VAL A 13 9.48 -24.75 7.90
N GLU A 14 8.59 -25.31 7.10
CA GLU A 14 7.34 -24.64 6.71
C GLU A 14 6.59 -24.24 7.98
N ALA A 15 6.30 -22.95 8.13
CA ALA A 15 5.52 -22.45 9.25
C ALA A 15 4.09 -23.03 9.17
N PRO A 16 3.66 -23.87 10.12
CA PRO A 16 2.33 -24.46 10.08
C PRO A 16 1.31 -23.38 10.47
N GLY A 17 0.42 -22.99 9.54
CA GLY A 17 -0.72 -22.13 9.89
C GLY A 17 -1.17 -21.12 8.84
N TRP A 18 -0.38 -20.85 7.81
CA TRP A 18 -0.80 -19.96 6.72
C TRP A 18 -1.71 -20.71 5.74
N ARG A 19 -2.95 -21.02 6.14
CA ARG A 19 -3.99 -21.24 5.12
C ARG A 19 -4.19 -19.91 4.44
N GLN A 20 -3.97 -19.86 3.13
CA GLN A 20 -4.54 -18.82 2.27
C GLN A 20 -6.05 -18.81 2.51
N VAL A 21 -6.51 -17.97 3.43
CA VAL A 21 -7.93 -17.68 3.56
C VAL A 21 -8.27 -16.98 2.26
N ARG A 22 -8.91 -17.70 1.33
CA ARG A 22 -9.50 -17.09 0.14
C ARG A 22 -10.48 -16.04 0.66
N ARG A 23 -10.09 -14.76 0.56
CA ARG A 23 -10.94 -13.66 0.96
C ARG A 23 -12.12 -13.61 -0.01
N ASP A 24 -13.32 -13.52 0.53
CA ASP A 24 -14.50 -13.22 -0.28
C ASP A 24 -14.41 -11.73 -0.68
N PRO A 25 -14.29 -11.39 -1.98
CA PRO A 25 -14.12 -10.01 -2.42
C PRO A 25 -15.35 -9.12 -2.15
N GLU A 26 -16.45 -9.68 -1.64
CA GLU A 26 -17.71 -8.95 -1.39
C GLU A 26 -17.69 -8.07 -0.13
N VAL A 27 -16.79 -8.33 0.84
CA VAL A 27 -16.82 -7.65 2.16
C VAL A 27 -16.31 -6.20 2.11
N PHE A 28 -15.58 -5.80 1.06
CA PHE A 28 -14.98 -4.46 0.99
C PHE A 28 -15.96 -3.32 0.65
N SER A 29 -17.20 -3.61 0.21
CA SER A 29 -18.13 -2.56 -0.27
C SER A 29 -19.12 -2.04 0.77
N ALA A 30 -19.32 -2.76 1.88
CA ALA A 30 -20.42 -2.48 2.81
C ALA A 30 -19.88 -2.16 4.21
N ALA A 31 -19.80 -0.86 4.51
CA ALA A 31 -19.78 -0.32 5.86
C ALA A 31 -18.67 -0.86 6.79
N VAL A 32 -17.40 -0.74 6.39
CA VAL A 32 -16.41 -0.40 7.41
C VAL A 32 -16.76 1.01 7.84
N ASP A 33 -17.07 1.20 9.12
CA ASP A 33 -17.47 2.48 9.70
C ASP A 33 -16.44 3.53 9.27
N ARG A 34 -16.85 4.42 8.36
CA ARG A 34 -15.95 5.46 7.84
C ARG A 34 -15.81 6.46 8.97
N PRO A 35 -14.61 6.64 9.54
CA PRO A 35 -14.44 7.68 10.54
C PRO A 35 -14.88 9.00 9.89
N ASP A 36 -15.80 9.71 10.52
CA ASP A 36 -16.11 11.08 10.12
C ASP A 36 -14.86 11.92 10.39
N LEU A 37 -14.03 12.10 9.37
CA LEU A 37 -12.75 12.80 9.49
C LEU A 37 -12.94 14.24 10.00
N SER A 38 -14.12 14.84 9.84
CA SER A 38 -14.43 16.16 10.39
C SER A 38 -14.52 16.16 11.93
N SER A 39 -14.99 15.05 12.51
CA SER A 39 -15.08 14.86 13.96
C SER A 39 -13.70 14.75 14.66
N TYR A 40 -12.68 14.27 13.95
CA TYR A 40 -11.29 14.17 14.43
C TYR A 40 -10.52 15.52 14.42
N ILE A 41 -11.15 16.61 13.96
CA ILE A 41 -10.50 17.92 13.91
C ILE A 41 -10.58 18.68 15.26
N GLY A 42 -11.41 18.26 16.22
CA GLY A 42 -11.76 19.12 17.37
C GLY A 42 -11.48 18.64 18.80
N VAL A 43 -11.28 17.35 19.08
CA VAL A 43 -11.43 16.83 20.46
C VAL A 43 -10.17 16.16 21.04
N HIS A 44 -9.25 15.70 20.19
CA HIS A 44 -7.99 15.09 20.61
C HIS A 44 -6.79 15.73 19.91
N MET A 45 -5.71 15.97 20.66
CA MET A 45 -4.44 16.45 20.09
C MET A 45 -3.78 15.31 19.30
N SER A 46 -4.23 15.09 18.06
CA SER A 46 -3.56 14.19 17.12
C SER A 46 -2.10 14.61 16.93
N THR A 47 -1.18 13.65 16.83
CA THR A 47 0.21 13.97 16.51
C THR A 47 0.37 14.29 15.02
N SER A 48 0.72 15.53 14.69
CA SER A 48 1.10 15.90 13.32
C SER A 48 2.49 15.36 12.99
N TYR A 49 2.66 14.73 11.83
CA TYR A 49 3.95 14.22 11.38
C TYR A 49 4.66 15.21 10.45
N GLY A 50 5.67 15.88 10.99
CA GLY A 50 6.56 16.76 10.23
C GLY A 50 5.82 17.88 9.50
N SER A 51 6.39 18.31 8.36
CA SER A 51 5.79 19.33 7.49
C SER A 51 4.93 18.76 6.36
N TYR A 52 4.60 17.47 6.41
CA TYR A 52 3.92 16.76 5.32
C TYR A 52 2.40 16.79 5.42
N GLY A 53 1.85 17.23 6.55
CA GLY A 53 0.39 17.36 6.75
C GLY A 53 -0.31 16.06 7.14
N PHE A 54 0.44 15.01 7.53
CA PHE A 54 -0.17 13.77 8.03
C PHE A 54 -0.56 13.93 9.50
N ARG A 55 -1.63 13.26 9.89
CA ARG A 55 -2.05 13.14 11.29
C ARG A 55 -1.98 11.68 11.70
N ILE A 56 -1.43 11.43 12.88
CA ILE A 56 -1.47 10.14 13.56
C ILE A 56 -2.47 10.29 14.70
N ASP A 57 -3.44 9.40 14.75
CA ASP A 57 -4.51 9.49 15.74
C ASP A 57 -4.79 8.12 16.37
N GLY A 58 -4.40 7.99 17.64
CA GLY A 58 -4.63 6.79 18.42
C GLY A 58 -5.94 6.78 19.21
N ALA A 59 -6.84 7.76 19.05
CA ALA A 59 -7.97 8.00 19.96
C ALA A 59 -8.97 6.83 20.12
N GLU A 60 -8.95 5.86 19.21
CA GLU A 60 -9.74 4.63 19.32
C GLU A 60 -9.19 3.60 20.32
N LEU A 61 -8.00 3.85 20.90
CA LEU A 61 -7.39 2.97 21.89
C LEU A 61 -7.89 3.28 23.31
N GLU A 62 -8.03 2.24 24.12
CA GLU A 62 -8.73 2.31 25.41
C GLU A 62 -8.04 3.18 26.48
N SER A 63 -6.72 3.39 26.38
CA SER A 63 -5.94 4.10 27.40
C SER A 63 -5.00 5.14 26.80
N LYS A 64 -4.73 6.22 27.56
CA LYS A 64 -3.78 7.28 27.16
C LYS A 64 -2.37 6.75 26.90
N ASP A 65 -1.93 5.75 27.65
CA ASP A 65 -0.63 5.11 27.42
C ASP A 65 -0.62 4.34 26.10
N ALA A 66 -1.68 3.58 25.79
CA ALA A 66 -1.82 2.89 24.52
C ALA A 66 -1.85 3.88 23.32
N VAL A 67 -2.56 5.01 23.46
CA VAL A 67 -2.54 6.11 22.47
C VAL A 67 -1.11 6.61 22.26
N ARG A 68 -0.40 6.95 23.33
CA ARG A 68 0.97 7.47 23.25
C ARG A 68 1.92 6.47 22.60
N ASP A 69 1.87 5.21 23.01
CA ASP A 69 2.75 4.16 22.51
C ASP A 69 2.48 3.88 21.02
N TYR A 70 1.21 3.86 20.63
CA TYR A 70 0.80 3.76 19.23
C TYR A 70 1.36 4.92 18.40
N GLU A 71 1.07 6.17 18.78
CA GLU A 71 1.49 7.35 18.03
C GLU A 71 3.01 7.43 17.90
N LEU A 72 3.74 7.14 18.98
CA LEU A 72 5.20 7.06 18.97
C LEU A 72 5.70 5.96 18.02
N SER A 73 5.08 4.77 18.03
CA SER A 73 5.50 3.66 17.16
C SER A 73 5.26 3.96 15.67
N VAL A 74 4.16 4.62 15.32
CA VAL A 74 3.88 5.06 13.94
C VAL A 74 4.87 6.13 13.53
N LYS A 75 5.13 7.13 14.39
CA LYS A 75 6.12 8.18 14.13
C LYS A 75 7.50 7.60 13.85
N LEU A 76 7.97 6.64 14.66
CA LEU A 76 9.26 5.97 14.44
C LEU A 76 9.29 5.17 13.13
N THR A 77 8.15 4.63 12.70
CA THR A 77 8.01 3.93 11.41
C THR A 77 8.10 4.91 10.24
N LEU A 78 7.44 6.07 10.34
CA LEU A 78 7.54 7.15 9.36
C LEU A 78 8.96 7.73 9.30
N ASP A 79 9.64 7.90 10.44
CA ASP A 79 11.03 8.36 10.50
C ASP A 79 11.98 7.40 9.77
N ARG A 80 11.69 6.10 9.76
CA ARG A 80 12.43 5.11 8.98
C ARG A 80 12.17 5.25 7.49
N ILE A 81 10.91 5.46 7.09
CA ILE A 81 10.55 5.71 5.70
C ILE A 81 11.26 6.98 5.20
N GLN A 82 11.14 8.09 5.93
CA GLN A 82 11.70 9.39 5.56
C GLN A 82 13.23 9.36 5.37
N ARG A 83 13.97 8.54 6.13
CA ARG A 83 15.44 8.46 6.01
C ARG A 83 15.93 7.93 4.67
N SER A 84 15.07 7.25 3.92
CA SER A 84 15.39 6.81 2.56
C SER A 84 15.07 7.90 1.53
N ASP A 85 15.84 7.96 0.45
CA ASP A 85 15.54 8.82 -0.70
C ASP A 85 14.16 8.48 -1.30
N THR A 86 13.84 7.19 -1.38
CA THR A 86 12.54 6.70 -1.87
C THR A 86 11.38 7.14 -1.00
N GLY A 87 11.50 6.94 0.30
CA GLY A 87 10.48 7.37 1.25
C GLY A 87 10.33 8.89 1.25
N SER A 88 11.42 9.64 1.24
CA SER A 88 11.38 11.10 1.10
C SER A 88 10.64 11.56 -0.17
N ALA A 89 10.90 10.93 -1.32
CA ALA A 89 10.20 11.21 -2.57
C ALA A 89 8.68 10.94 -2.44
N VAL A 90 8.29 9.80 -1.85
CA VAL A 90 6.88 9.45 -1.64
C VAL A 90 6.19 10.41 -0.67
N LEU A 91 6.81 10.74 0.47
CA LEU A 91 6.24 11.70 1.44
C LEU A 91 6.11 13.10 0.81
N GLY A 92 7.07 13.51 0.00
CA GLY A 92 7.00 14.73 -0.81
C GLY A 92 5.83 14.70 -1.81
N ALA A 93 5.61 13.59 -2.49
CA ALA A 93 4.50 13.42 -3.43
C ALA A 93 3.13 13.48 -2.73
N ILE A 94 2.98 12.83 -1.57
CA ILE A 94 1.74 12.91 -0.77
C ILE A 94 1.48 14.34 -0.32
N LYS A 95 2.50 15.05 0.18
CA LYS A 95 2.39 16.46 0.54
C LYS A 95 1.92 17.31 -0.65
N ARG A 96 2.44 17.07 -1.86
CA ARG A 96 2.04 17.79 -3.08
C ARG A 96 0.61 17.46 -3.53
N ALA A 97 0.08 16.28 -3.20
CA ALA A 97 -1.32 15.93 -3.50
C ALA A 97 -2.31 16.79 -2.68
N GLY A 98 -1.89 17.31 -1.52
CA GLY A 98 -2.61 18.38 -0.80
C GLY A 98 -3.86 17.96 -0.04
N GLN A 99 -4.29 16.70 -0.15
CA GLN A 99 -5.40 16.17 0.65
C GLN A 99 -4.92 15.72 2.04
N PRO A 100 -5.80 15.68 3.06
CA PRO A 100 -5.47 15.11 4.36
C PRO A 100 -5.17 13.61 4.30
N LEU A 101 -4.19 13.17 5.10
CA LEU A 101 -3.91 11.76 5.37
C LEU A 101 -3.96 11.50 6.90
N LEU A 102 -4.81 10.56 7.31
CA LEU A 102 -4.96 10.14 8.71
C LEU A 102 -4.46 8.70 8.91
N ILE A 103 -3.57 8.47 9.87
CA ILE A 103 -3.13 7.12 10.23
C ILE A 103 -3.79 6.73 11.56
N LEU A 104 -4.60 5.68 11.52
CA LEU A 104 -5.43 5.16 12.60
C LEU A 104 -4.98 3.77 13.04
N PRO A 105 -5.17 3.39 14.32
CA PRO A 105 -4.86 2.06 14.79
C PRO A 105 -5.68 1.01 14.05
N TYR A 106 -5.05 -0.15 13.81
CA TYR A 106 -5.76 -1.34 13.38
C TYR A 106 -6.37 -2.03 14.60
N THR A 107 -7.68 -1.84 14.79
CA THR A 107 -8.46 -2.28 15.96
C THR A 107 -9.07 -3.67 15.78
N LYS A 108 -9.69 -4.20 16.84
CA LYS A 108 -10.44 -5.47 16.79
C LYS A 108 -11.66 -5.38 15.89
N GLU A 109 -12.24 -4.20 15.76
CA GLU A 109 -13.36 -3.90 14.88
C GLU A 109 -12.91 -3.99 13.42
N ALA A 110 -11.76 -3.39 13.09
CA ALA A 110 -11.16 -3.56 11.78
C ALA A 110 -10.82 -5.04 11.50
N GLU A 111 -10.22 -5.75 12.46
CA GLU A 111 -9.90 -7.18 12.34
C GLU A 111 -11.12 -8.05 11.99
N LYS A 112 -12.30 -7.77 12.58
CA LYS A 112 -13.54 -8.52 12.27
C LYS A 112 -13.94 -8.40 10.80
N VAL A 113 -13.63 -7.27 10.16
CA VAL A 113 -14.02 -7.00 8.77
C VAL A 113 -12.94 -7.42 7.78
N THR A 114 -11.68 -7.14 8.11
CA THR A 114 -10.56 -7.29 7.17
C THR A 114 -9.60 -8.44 7.50
N GLY A 115 -9.79 -9.14 8.62
CA GLY A 115 -9.01 -10.29 9.07
C GLY A 115 -7.92 -9.97 10.11
N ALA A 116 -7.31 -10.99 10.72
CA ALA A 116 -6.34 -10.79 11.81
C ALA A 116 -5.05 -10.06 11.42
N CYS A 117 -4.55 -10.29 10.20
CA CYS A 117 -3.30 -9.73 9.72
C CYS A 117 -3.54 -8.86 8.50
N ASN A 118 -3.75 -7.57 8.75
CA ASN A 118 -4.00 -6.61 7.69
C ASN A 118 -3.54 -5.20 8.04
N ALA A 119 -3.39 -4.42 6.99
CA ALA A 119 -3.34 -2.97 7.00
C ALA A 119 -4.07 -2.53 5.72
N TYR A 120 -4.72 -1.38 5.73
CA TYR A 120 -5.38 -0.90 4.52
C TYR A 120 -5.49 0.62 4.49
N ALA A 121 -5.40 1.17 3.29
CA ALA A 121 -5.81 2.54 2.97
C ALA A 121 -7.23 2.59 2.41
N ALA A 122 -7.98 3.62 2.76
CA ALA A 122 -9.28 3.89 2.18
C ALA A 122 -9.56 5.40 2.04
N PRO A 123 -10.26 5.82 0.97
CA PRO A 123 -10.63 7.22 0.78
C PRO A 123 -11.83 7.60 1.65
N GLY A 124 -11.93 8.87 2.05
CA GLY A 124 -13.17 9.40 2.64
C GLY A 124 -14.32 9.40 1.63
N ASP A 125 -14.03 9.76 0.38
CA ASP A 125 -14.93 9.73 -0.78
C ASP A 125 -14.35 8.91 -1.93
N THR A 126 -14.90 7.71 -2.11
CA THR A 126 -14.49 6.77 -3.17
C THR A 126 -14.70 7.33 -4.57
N VAL A 127 -15.71 8.19 -4.79
CA VAL A 127 -16.00 8.77 -6.10
C VAL A 127 -14.96 9.80 -6.48
N LYS A 128 -14.55 10.62 -5.52
CA LYS A 128 -13.47 11.59 -5.73
C LYS A 128 -12.10 10.94 -5.91
N ALA A 129 -11.83 9.88 -5.15
CA ALA A 129 -10.58 9.14 -5.22
C ALA A 129 -10.38 8.34 -6.52
N GLY A 130 -11.47 7.97 -7.20
CA GLY A 130 -11.41 7.19 -8.42
C GLY A 130 -10.96 8.01 -9.63
N ALA A 131 -10.16 7.38 -10.50
CA ALA A 131 -9.74 7.93 -11.78
C ALA A 131 -10.92 8.46 -12.60
N LYS A 132 -10.76 9.66 -13.17
CA LYS A 132 -11.82 10.35 -13.91
C LYS A 132 -12.44 9.47 -15.01
N ASN A 133 -13.76 9.38 -15.01
CA ASN A 133 -14.56 8.58 -15.94
C ASN A 133 -14.26 7.07 -15.92
N GLN A 134 -13.56 6.56 -14.90
CA GLN A 134 -13.35 5.12 -14.73
C GLN A 134 -14.42 4.53 -13.81
N PRO A 135 -14.90 3.31 -14.09
CA PRO A 135 -15.85 2.65 -13.20
C PRO A 135 -15.18 2.35 -11.87
N ILE A 136 -15.89 2.60 -10.78
CA ILE A 136 -15.43 2.30 -9.44
C ILE A 136 -15.76 0.85 -9.13
N LEU A 137 -14.77 0.08 -8.71
CA LEU A 137 -14.94 -1.31 -8.31
C LEU A 137 -14.81 -1.45 -6.80
N SER A 138 -15.60 -2.35 -6.22
CA SER A 138 -15.30 -2.95 -4.93
C SER A 138 -15.04 -4.44 -5.13
N GLY A 139 -13.78 -4.85 -4.92
CA GLY A 139 -13.34 -6.18 -5.33
C GLY A 139 -13.56 -6.38 -6.83
N LYS A 140 -14.36 -7.38 -7.19
CA LYS A 140 -14.69 -7.68 -8.60
C LYS A 140 -16.00 -7.04 -9.09
N LYS A 141 -16.71 -6.31 -8.23
CA LYS A 141 -18.04 -5.77 -8.53
C LYS A 141 -17.96 -4.29 -8.88
N VAL A 142 -18.54 -3.92 -10.02
CA VAL A 142 -18.76 -2.51 -10.39
C VAL A 142 -19.78 -1.92 -9.44
N LEU A 143 -19.42 -0.83 -8.75
CA LEU A 143 -20.36 -0.06 -7.96
C LEU A 143 -21.30 0.68 -8.91
N THR A 144 -22.58 0.70 -8.57
CA THR A 144 -23.60 1.38 -9.37
C THR A 144 -24.31 2.42 -8.52
N GLU A 145 -24.79 3.48 -9.16
CA GLU A 145 -25.65 4.45 -8.48
C GLU A 145 -26.88 3.75 -7.88
N ASN A 146 -27.26 4.12 -6.66
CA ASN A 146 -28.47 3.59 -6.04
C ASN A 146 -29.69 4.40 -6.50
N ASN A 147 -30.11 4.20 -7.76
CA ASN A 147 -31.27 4.89 -8.31
C ASN A 147 -32.55 4.08 -8.02
N LEU A 148 -33.33 4.55 -7.04
CA LEU A 148 -34.56 3.89 -6.59
C LEU A 148 -35.56 3.68 -7.73
N LEU A 149 -35.72 4.66 -8.63
CA LEU A 149 -36.64 4.56 -9.75
C LEU A 149 -36.19 3.49 -10.75
N LYS A 150 -34.92 3.49 -11.14
CA LYS A 150 -34.37 2.42 -11.99
C LYS A 150 -34.51 1.05 -11.32
N ARG A 151 -34.31 0.96 -10.00
CA ARG A 151 -34.52 -0.29 -9.25
C ARG A 151 -35.98 -0.74 -9.29
N LEU A 152 -36.92 0.18 -9.06
CA LEU A 152 -38.37 -0.07 -9.10
C LEU A 152 -38.82 -0.52 -10.50
N LEU A 153 -38.26 0.11 -11.54
CA LEU A 153 -38.54 -0.20 -12.94
C LEU A 153 -37.69 -1.35 -13.51
N LYS A 154 -36.84 -1.99 -12.70
CA LYS A 154 -35.88 -3.05 -13.11
C LYS A 154 -35.00 -2.64 -14.31
N LEU A 155 -34.61 -1.37 -14.37
CA LEU A 155 -33.70 -0.83 -15.37
C LEU A 155 -32.22 -1.02 -14.96
N PRO A 156 -31.29 -1.15 -15.92
CA PRO A 156 -29.86 -1.17 -15.65
C PRO A 156 -29.41 0.06 -14.85
N GLN A 157 -28.67 -0.17 -13.76
CA GLN A 157 -28.03 0.90 -12.99
C GLN A 157 -26.77 1.37 -13.72
N GLU A 158 -26.49 2.67 -13.70
CA GLU A 158 -25.23 3.15 -14.26
C GLU A 158 -24.07 2.83 -13.31
N PRO A 159 -22.90 2.46 -13.85
CA PRO A 159 -21.66 2.42 -13.08
C PRO A 159 -21.39 3.76 -12.42
N LEU A 160 -21.01 3.72 -11.15
CA LEU A 160 -20.44 4.88 -10.47
C LEU A 160 -19.06 5.14 -11.09
N ALA A 161 -18.85 6.37 -11.57
CA ALA A 161 -17.60 6.76 -12.23
C ALA A 161 -16.78 7.68 -11.31
N GLY A 162 -15.46 7.47 -11.28
CA GLY A 162 -14.55 8.36 -10.59
C GLY A 162 -14.56 9.77 -11.18
N THR A 163 -14.38 10.79 -10.35
CA THR A 163 -14.33 12.20 -10.81
C THR A 163 -12.90 12.69 -11.08
N GLY A 164 -11.91 12.06 -10.45
CA GLY A 164 -10.52 12.51 -10.50
C GLY A 164 -10.20 13.74 -9.66
N GLU A 165 -11.06 14.10 -8.70
CA GLU A 165 -10.86 15.28 -7.85
C GLU A 165 -9.88 15.03 -6.69
N GLY A 166 -9.70 13.78 -6.30
CA GLY A 166 -8.96 13.39 -5.11
C GLY A 166 -9.78 13.49 -3.82
N SER A 167 -9.46 12.62 -2.88
CA SER A 167 -10.11 12.56 -1.57
C SER A 167 -9.08 12.65 -0.45
N ASP A 168 -9.50 13.09 0.72
CA ASP A 168 -8.85 12.65 1.95
C ASP A 168 -8.72 11.12 2.00
N SER A 169 -7.68 10.64 2.68
CA SER A 169 -7.41 9.23 2.87
C SER A 169 -7.14 8.92 4.34
N PHE A 170 -7.46 7.70 4.75
CA PHE A 170 -7.00 7.16 6.01
C PHE A 170 -6.35 5.80 5.83
N ILE A 171 -5.39 5.49 6.71
CA ILE A 171 -4.69 4.21 6.78
C ILE A 171 -4.96 3.58 8.14
N ARG A 172 -5.42 2.34 8.14
CA ARG A 172 -5.55 1.51 9.34
C ARG A 172 -4.33 0.63 9.48
N PHE A 173 -3.46 0.96 10.43
CA PHE A 173 -2.14 0.33 10.58
C PHE A 173 -1.67 0.34 12.03
N SER A 174 -1.08 -0.78 12.47
CA SER A 174 -0.47 -0.93 13.80
C SER A 174 0.94 -1.51 13.66
N PRO A 175 2.02 -0.73 13.89
CA PRO A 175 3.40 -1.19 13.71
C PRO A 175 3.74 -2.47 14.48
N GLY A 176 3.25 -2.57 15.73
CA GLY A 176 3.50 -3.73 16.59
C GLY A 176 2.97 -5.06 16.05
N MET A 177 1.97 -5.03 15.17
CA MET A 177 1.44 -6.23 14.50
C MET A 177 2.46 -6.86 13.54
N TRP A 178 3.28 -6.02 12.91
CA TRP A 178 4.23 -6.38 11.85
C TRP A 178 5.70 -6.36 12.32
N GLY A 179 5.96 -5.91 13.55
CA GLY A 179 7.29 -5.89 14.15
C GLY A 179 7.72 -7.26 14.67
N PHE A 180 9.00 -7.44 15.01
CA PHE A 180 9.50 -8.69 15.59
C PHE A 180 8.66 -9.10 16.82
N GLY A 181 8.16 -10.34 16.83
CA GLY A 181 7.26 -10.86 17.87
C GLY A 181 5.78 -10.49 17.72
N GLY A 182 5.44 -9.66 16.73
CA GLY A 182 4.06 -9.33 16.38
C GLY A 182 3.32 -10.52 15.78
N ALA A 183 1.99 -10.56 15.97
CA ALA A 183 1.13 -11.65 15.53
C ALA A 183 1.19 -11.91 14.01
N CYS A 184 1.59 -10.90 13.24
CA CYS A 184 1.63 -10.96 11.78
C CYS A 184 3.04 -10.81 11.22
N TYR A 185 4.09 -10.91 12.05
CA TYR A 185 5.47 -10.86 11.59
C TYR A 185 5.85 -12.17 10.89
N PRO A 186 5.93 -12.19 9.54
CA PRO A 186 6.20 -13.44 8.84
C PRO A 186 7.69 -13.59 8.53
N GLY A 187 8.51 -12.56 8.79
CA GLY A 187 9.91 -12.50 8.32
C GLY A 187 10.05 -12.44 6.79
N MET A 188 8.96 -12.20 6.06
CA MET A 188 8.89 -12.32 4.61
C MET A 188 9.20 -10.98 3.88
N PRO A 189 9.51 -11.03 2.56
CA PRO A 189 9.60 -9.86 1.69
C PRO A 189 8.39 -8.93 1.81
N GLY A 190 8.57 -7.63 1.97
CA GLY A 190 7.45 -6.67 2.01
C GLY A 190 6.69 -6.61 3.34
N ALA A 191 7.13 -7.32 4.39
CA ALA A 191 6.35 -7.48 5.61
C ALA A 191 6.88 -6.72 6.84
N SER A 192 7.93 -5.90 6.70
CA SER A 192 8.34 -5.03 7.80
C SER A 192 7.33 -3.89 8.02
N PRO A 193 7.24 -3.31 9.24
CA PRO A 193 6.29 -2.22 9.50
C PRO A 193 6.43 -1.03 8.54
N SER A 194 7.66 -0.67 8.15
CA SER A 194 7.91 0.41 7.20
C SER A 194 7.53 0.04 5.77
N GLU A 195 7.73 -1.22 5.36
CA GLU A 195 7.32 -1.71 4.05
C GLU A 195 5.80 -1.73 3.92
N ILE A 196 5.08 -2.23 4.94
CA ILE A 196 3.62 -2.25 4.97
C ILE A 196 3.05 -0.84 4.99
N LEU A 197 3.55 0.04 5.86
CA LEU A 197 3.04 1.42 5.92
C LEU A 197 3.30 2.16 4.60
N LEU A 198 4.49 2.02 4.02
CA LEU A 198 4.80 2.66 2.73
C LEU A 198 3.86 2.18 1.62
N HIS A 199 3.56 0.87 1.58
CA HIS A 199 2.60 0.28 0.64
C HIS A 199 1.22 0.95 0.76
N GLU A 200 0.67 1.05 1.97
CA GLU A 200 -0.62 1.71 2.19
C GLU A 200 -0.59 3.23 1.91
N MET A 201 0.55 3.89 2.13
CA MET A 201 0.74 5.29 1.79
C MET A 201 0.73 5.54 0.28
N LEU A 202 1.17 4.58 -0.53
CA LEU A 202 1.11 4.66 -2.00
C LEU A 202 -0.32 4.51 -2.52
N HIS A 203 -1.13 3.67 -1.88
CA HIS A 203 -2.58 3.61 -2.13
C HIS A 203 -3.24 4.95 -1.76
N SER A 204 -2.94 5.47 -0.58
CA SER A 204 -3.45 6.78 -0.13
C SER A 204 -3.05 7.90 -1.08
N TYR A 205 -1.80 7.92 -1.55
CA TYR A 205 -1.32 8.91 -2.52
C TYR A 205 -2.20 8.97 -3.77
N ARG A 206 -2.53 7.82 -4.37
CA ARG A 206 -3.37 7.77 -5.57
C ARG A 206 -4.82 8.13 -5.27
N GLN A 207 -5.35 7.73 -4.12
CA GLN A 207 -6.67 8.16 -3.65
C GLN A 207 -6.75 9.69 -3.48
N MET A 208 -5.69 10.30 -2.93
CA MET A 208 -5.57 11.75 -2.73
C MET A 208 -5.46 12.54 -4.02
N ARG A 209 -4.97 11.91 -5.08
CA ARG A 209 -4.92 12.52 -6.42
C ARG A 209 -6.18 12.34 -7.25
N GLY A 210 -7.07 11.43 -6.86
CA GLY A 210 -8.19 11.04 -7.70
C GLY A 210 -7.76 10.10 -8.83
N ASP A 211 -6.66 9.38 -8.65
CA ASP A 211 -6.08 8.51 -9.67
C ASP A 211 -6.15 7.03 -9.28
N SER A 212 -7.01 6.65 -8.33
CA SER A 212 -7.11 5.26 -7.90
C SER A 212 -7.84 4.38 -8.94
N TYR A 213 -7.20 3.27 -9.33
CA TYR A 213 -7.70 2.28 -10.28
C TYR A 213 -7.94 0.93 -9.60
N ALA A 214 -9.18 0.65 -9.20
CA ALA A 214 -9.54 -0.69 -8.74
C ALA A 214 -9.59 -1.75 -9.87
N LEU A 215 -9.26 -1.37 -11.12
CA LEU A 215 -9.33 -2.24 -12.30
C LEU A 215 -8.28 -3.37 -12.24
N PRO A 216 -8.68 -4.64 -12.44
CA PRO A 216 -7.75 -5.76 -12.48
C PRO A 216 -6.65 -5.58 -13.53
N THR A 217 -5.43 -6.05 -13.25
CA THR A 217 -4.37 -6.06 -14.25
C THR A 217 -4.75 -6.99 -15.40
N MET A 218 -4.65 -6.49 -16.64
CA MET A 218 -4.85 -7.31 -17.83
C MET A 218 -3.63 -8.22 -18.10
N GLY A 219 -3.86 -9.41 -18.67
CA GLY A 219 -2.80 -10.20 -19.29
C GLY A 219 -2.01 -11.14 -18.36
N GLY A 220 -2.67 -11.81 -17.40
CA GLY A 220 -2.08 -12.95 -16.67
C GLY A 220 -1.23 -12.58 -15.45
N ARG A 221 -1.23 -11.32 -15.03
CA ARG A 221 -0.53 -10.84 -13.81
C ARG A 221 -1.41 -10.90 -12.57
N LEU A 222 -2.14 -11.99 -12.45
CA LEU A 222 -3.11 -12.23 -11.38
C LEU A 222 -2.49 -12.10 -9.97
N GLN A 223 -1.17 -12.23 -9.86
CA GLN A 223 -0.43 -12.09 -8.61
C GLN A 223 -0.44 -10.68 -8.00
N TYR A 224 -0.69 -9.62 -8.79
CA TYR A 224 -0.80 -8.25 -8.29
C TYR A 224 -2.26 -7.82 -8.07
N ASP A 225 -3.27 -8.57 -8.52
CA ASP A 225 -4.67 -8.13 -8.60
C ASP A 225 -4.94 -6.96 -9.55
N ASN A 226 -4.46 -5.75 -9.24
CA ASN A 226 -4.77 -4.51 -9.94
C ASN A 226 -3.54 -3.59 -10.10
N LEU A 227 -3.72 -2.44 -10.75
CA LEU A 227 -2.63 -1.48 -10.99
C LEU A 227 -2.12 -0.85 -9.69
N GLU A 228 -2.99 -0.61 -8.71
CA GLU A 228 -2.65 0.02 -7.43
C GLU A 228 -1.66 -0.85 -6.66
N GLU A 229 -1.95 -2.14 -6.54
CA GLU A 229 -1.08 -3.10 -5.87
C GLU A 229 0.24 -3.28 -6.61
N PHE A 230 0.22 -3.31 -7.95
CA PHE A 230 1.45 -3.34 -8.74
C PHE A 230 2.31 -2.12 -8.47
N PHE A 231 1.72 -0.92 -8.48
CA PHE A 231 2.40 0.33 -8.17
C PHE A 231 2.97 0.32 -6.75
N ALA A 232 2.16 -0.03 -5.75
CA ALA A 232 2.54 -0.07 -4.35
C ALA A 232 3.69 -1.07 -4.09
N ILE A 233 3.62 -2.28 -4.66
CA ILE A 233 4.68 -3.29 -4.54
C ILE A 233 5.95 -2.85 -5.24
N VAL A 234 5.88 -2.30 -6.46
CA VAL A 234 7.07 -1.87 -7.19
C VAL A 234 7.80 -0.77 -6.46
N VAL A 235 7.09 0.27 -6.00
CA VAL A 235 7.74 1.38 -5.30
C VAL A 235 8.25 0.94 -3.92
N THR A 236 7.56 0.02 -3.24
CA THR A 236 8.09 -0.60 -2.01
C THR A 236 9.35 -1.42 -2.28
N ASN A 237 9.43 -2.13 -3.41
CA ASN A 237 10.64 -2.83 -3.84
C ASN A 237 11.79 -1.85 -4.17
N ILE A 238 11.50 -0.67 -4.72
CA ILE A 238 12.48 0.41 -4.88
C ILE A 238 12.99 0.83 -3.49
N PHE A 239 12.08 1.08 -2.55
CA PHE A 239 12.42 1.49 -1.18
C PHE A 239 13.31 0.49 -0.44
N VAL A 240 13.07 -0.82 -0.54
CA VAL A 240 13.92 -1.82 0.15
C VAL A 240 15.27 -2.06 -0.53
N SER A 241 15.39 -1.66 -1.81
CA SER A 241 16.63 -1.76 -2.58
C SER A 241 17.41 -0.44 -2.66
N ASP A 242 16.84 0.62 -2.08
CA ASP A 242 17.45 1.93 -1.89
C ASP A 242 18.61 1.81 -0.89
N PRO A 243 19.85 2.21 -1.26
CA PRO A 243 20.99 2.11 -0.36
C PRO A 243 20.88 3.00 0.89
N THR A 244 20.00 4.02 0.88
CA THR A 244 19.74 4.90 2.03
C THR A 244 18.64 4.37 2.94
N SER A 245 17.94 3.30 2.52
CA SER A 245 16.92 2.65 3.33
C SER A 245 17.50 2.09 4.62
N PRO A 246 16.78 2.18 5.77
CA PRO A 246 17.21 1.53 7.01
C PRO A 246 17.15 0.00 6.94
N THR A 247 16.57 -0.55 5.86
CA THR A 247 16.45 -1.98 5.63
C THR A 247 16.93 -2.36 4.22
N PRO A 248 18.18 -2.06 3.85
CA PRO A 248 18.66 -2.26 2.50
C PRO A 248 18.87 -3.75 2.21
N ASN A 249 18.86 -4.13 0.92
CA ASN A 249 19.14 -5.49 0.44
C ASN A 249 18.19 -6.57 0.97
N ARG A 250 16.95 -6.21 1.33
CA ARG A 250 15.92 -7.21 1.59
C ARG A 250 15.45 -7.84 0.29
N THR A 251 14.97 -9.07 0.41
CA THR A 251 14.33 -9.78 -0.70
C THR A 251 13.12 -8.98 -1.20
N LEU A 252 13.00 -8.84 -2.52
CA LEU A 252 11.92 -8.11 -3.18
C LEU A 252 10.63 -8.95 -3.21
N ARG A 253 9.46 -8.31 -3.14
CA ARG A 253 8.15 -8.95 -3.15
C ARG A 253 7.58 -9.09 -4.56
N ALA A 254 6.97 -10.24 -4.87
CA ALA A 254 6.43 -10.60 -6.19
C ALA A 254 4.92 -10.37 -6.33
N ASP A 255 4.19 -10.42 -5.23
CA ASP A 255 2.73 -10.53 -5.23
C ASP A 255 2.06 -9.81 -4.06
N HIS A 256 0.76 -9.56 -4.19
CA HIS A 256 -0.04 -8.92 -3.14
C HIS A 256 -0.49 -9.93 -2.05
N TRP A 257 -0.65 -11.21 -2.35
CA TRP A 257 -1.30 -12.15 -1.42
C TRP A 257 -0.37 -12.91 -0.48
N GLY A 258 0.84 -13.24 -0.91
CA GLY A 258 1.65 -14.30 -0.29
C GLY A 258 3.01 -13.83 0.21
N PHE A 259 3.34 -12.55 0.07
CA PHE A 259 4.66 -12.01 0.32
C PHE A 259 5.76 -12.83 -0.38
N GLN A 260 5.44 -13.41 -1.55
CA GLN A 260 6.37 -14.30 -2.23
C GLN A 260 7.58 -13.50 -2.72
N PRO A 261 8.78 -14.10 -2.69
CA PRO A 261 9.96 -13.46 -3.24
C PRO A 261 9.84 -13.29 -4.75
N LEU A 262 10.28 -12.13 -5.25
CA LEU A 262 10.40 -11.88 -6.68
C LEU A 262 11.39 -12.86 -7.30
N ALA A 263 11.02 -13.45 -8.45
CA ALA A 263 11.87 -14.43 -9.13
C ALA A 263 13.26 -13.84 -9.40
N ALA A 264 14.32 -14.64 -9.25
CA ALA A 264 15.70 -14.16 -9.35
C ALA A 264 16.01 -13.45 -10.69
N ALA A 265 15.41 -13.90 -11.81
CA ALA A 265 15.58 -13.24 -13.10
C ALA A 265 14.94 -11.84 -13.18
N GLN A 266 14.04 -11.51 -12.24
CA GLN A 266 13.30 -10.26 -12.16
C GLN A 266 13.78 -9.36 -11.01
N THR A 267 14.78 -9.74 -10.23
CA THR A 267 15.31 -8.90 -9.12
C THR A 267 16.20 -7.75 -9.59
N THR A 268 16.47 -7.65 -10.89
CA THR A 268 17.11 -6.48 -11.51
C THR A 268 16.09 -5.67 -12.31
N SER A 269 16.26 -4.34 -12.42
CA SER A 269 15.36 -3.49 -13.21
C SER A 269 15.21 -3.98 -14.65
N LYS A 270 16.33 -4.30 -15.31
CA LYS A 270 16.37 -4.80 -16.68
C LYS A 270 15.66 -6.15 -16.82
N GLY A 271 15.92 -7.08 -15.90
CA GLY A 271 15.27 -8.39 -15.89
C GLY A 271 13.76 -8.31 -15.61
N PHE A 272 13.33 -7.39 -14.74
CA PHE A 272 11.92 -7.10 -14.49
C PHE A 272 11.24 -6.54 -15.74
N LEU A 273 11.86 -5.57 -16.43
CA LEU A 273 11.33 -4.96 -17.65
C LEU A 273 11.42 -5.84 -18.90
N ALA A 274 12.25 -6.89 -18.90
CA ALA A 274 12.27 -7.87 -19.99
C ALA A 274 10.92 -8.57 -20.18
N GLN A 275 10.08 -8.57 -19.15
CA GLN A 275 8.69 -9.02 -19.23
C GLN A 275 7.81 -7.89 -19.79
N LYS A 276 7.26 -8.07 -21.00
CA LYS A 276 6.44 -7.05 -21.68
C LYS A 276 5.29 -6.51 -20.82
N GLY A 277 4.67 -7.34 -19.98
CA GLY A 277 3.63 -6.88 -19.05
C GLY A 277 4.15 -5.94 -17.96
N ASN A 278 5.35 -6.17 -17.41
CA ASN A 278 5.98 -5.28 -16.42
C ASN A 278 6.28 -3.95 -17.10
N GLN A 279 6.89 -4.01 -18.29
CA GLN A 279 7.25 -2.83 -19.07
C GLN A 279 6.04 -1.95 -19.36
N ASN A 280 4.92 -2.53 -19.80
CA ASN A 280 3.69 -1.79 -20.07
C ASN A 280 3.13 -1.13 -18.80
N LEU A 281 3.11 -1.84 -17.67
CA LEU A 281 2.60 -1.30 -16.41
C LEU A 281 3.52 -0.18 -15.86
N ILE A 282 4.84 -0.32 -15.98
CA ILE A 282 5.79 0.74 -15.62
C ILE A 282 5.61 1.95 -16.53
N GLY A 283 5.46 1.75 -17.84
CA GLY A 283 5.16 2.84 -18.77
C GLY A 283 3.88 3.59 -18.41
N LYS A 284 2.84 2.87 -17.98
CA LYS A 284 1.60 3.48 -17.46
C LYS A 284 1.85 4.27 -16.17
N ILE A 285 2.58 3.73 -15.19
CA ILE A 285 2.95 4.46 -13.96
C ILE A 285 3.71 5.74 -14.29
N VAL A 286 4.69 5.68 -15.21
CA VAL A 286 5.46 6.87 -15.61
C VAL A 286 4.57 7.94 -16.24
N ALA A 287 3.57 7.53 -17.02
CA ALA A 287 2.61 8.46 -17.63
C ALA A 287 1.64 9.06 -16.60
N ASP A 288 1.07 8.24 -15.71
CA ASP A 288 0.06 8.67 -14.73
C ASP A 288 0.70 9.48 -13.57
N GLU A 289 1.93 9.12 -13.18
CA GLU A 289 2.64 9.63 -12.01
C GLU A 289 3.89 10.44 -12.36
N ALA A 290 3.87 11.23 -13.43
CA ALA A 290 5.06 11.92 -13.97
C ALA A 290 5.93 12.61 -12.91
N GLY A 291 5.32 13.34 -11.96
CA GLY A 291 6.07 14.02 -10.89
C GLY A 291 6.81 13.06 -9.95
N LEU A 292 6.13 12.03 -9.44
CA LEU A 292 6.77 11.02 -8.59
C LEU A 292 7.75 10.15 -9.41
N ALA A 293 7.44 9.84 -10.67
CA ALA A 293 8.32 9.07 -11.53
C ALA A 293 9.66 9.79 -11.79
N LEU A 294 9.64 11.11 -11.95
CA LEU A 294 10.86 11.93 -12.04
C LEU A 294 11.67 11.89 -10.73
N ASP A 295 11.01 12.01 -9.57
CA ASP A 295 11.69 11.89 -8.28
C ASP A 295 12.29 10.49 -8.10
N LEU A 296 11.54 9.43 -8.43
CA LEU A 296 11.99 8.04 -8.32
C LEU A 296 13.14 7.70 -9.28
N LYS A 297 13.19 8.33 -10.46
CA LYS A 297 14.25 8.10 -11.45
C LYS A 297 15.64 8.41 -10.87
N GLU A 298 15.76 9.43 -10.05
CA GLU A 298 17.05 9.90 -9.52
C GLU A 298 17.62 9.00 -8.41
N ILE A 299 16.80 8.09 -7.89
CA ILE A 299 17.16 7.23 -6.75
C ILE A 299 18.10 6.11 -7.18
N LYS A 300 19.21 5.96 -6.45
CA LYS A 300 20.28 4.98 -6.71
C LYS A 300 19.99 3.56 -6.21
N ALA A 301 18.73 3.18 -6.10
CA ALA A 301 18.30 1.85 -5.72
C ALA A 301 18.79 0.78 -6.73
N THR A 302 19.13 -0.41 -6.22
CA THR A 302 19.60 -1.53 -7.07
C THR A 302 18.48 -2.13 -7.91
N PHE A 303 17.23 -2.04 -7.43
CA PHE A 303 16.03 -2.29 -8.18
C PHE A 303 15.25 -0.98 -8.36
N ASN A 304 15.28 -0.44 -9.57
CA ASN A 304 14.57 0.78 -9.96
C ASN A 304 14.09 0.68 -11.43
N PRO A 305 12.99 -0.03 -11.71
CA PRO A 305 12.46 -0.18 -13.06
C PRO A 305 11.92 1.13 -13.64
N VAL A 306 11.57 2.12 -12.80
CA VAL A 306 11.17 3.47 -13.28
C VAL A 306 12.36 4.17 -13.92
N ARG A 307 13.52 4.20 -13.24
CA ARG A 307 14.75 4.74 -13.79
C ARG A 307 15.18 4.04 -15.07
N GLU A 308 15.20 2.71 -15.05
CA GLU A 308 15.58 1.89 -16.23
C GLU A 308 14.65 2.15 -17.42
N TYR A 309 13.35 2.35 -17.19
CA TYR A 309 12.39 2.65 -18.24
C TYR A 309 12.60 4.05 -18.85
N ILE A 310 12.87 5.07 -18.03
CA ILE A 310 13.03 6.46 -18.48
C ILE A 310 14.43 6.70 -19.07
N SER A 311 15.46 6.03 -18.57
CA SER A 311 16.85 6.21 -19.01
C SER A 311 17.58 4.87 -18.99
N PRO A 312 17.36 4.03 -20.03
CA PRO A 312 17.98 2.72 -20.14
C PRO A 312 19.51 2.82 -20.15
N THR A 313 20.17 1.93 -19.41
CA THR A 313 21.64 1.84 -19.36
C THR A 313 22.20 0.76 -20.28
#